data_AF-A0A7K1YGU5-F1
#
_entry.id   AF-A0A7K1YGU5-F1
#
_cell.length_a   1.000
_cell.length_b   1.000
_cell.length_c   1.000
_cell.angle_alpha   90.00
_cell.angle_beta   90.00
_cell.angle_gamma   90.00
#
_symmetry.space_group_name_H-M   'P 1'
#
loop_
_entity.id
_entity.type
_entity.pdbx_description
1 polymer ?
#
loop_
_entity_poly.entity_id
_entity_poly.type
_entity_poly.pdbx_seq_one_letter_code
_entity_poly.pdbx_strand_id
1 'polypeptide(L)'
;MNYFEFYELPVTFNVDKAAVKKKFYELSKRYHPDFYVNESQDKQQEILELSTLNNKAYQVFSDAEKITHYVLQLNDLIAEGEKYQLPQEFLMDMMDINEQLMELEFDADPVAIAKATGEVDQFETAIVGEMSNLKQSFDTAGDADKKSILLKIKDLWYRKKYLLRIKDSLNRFASR
;
A
#
# COMPACT_ATOMS: atom_id res chain seq x y z
N MET A 1 14.88 -8.80 11.37
CA MET A 1 13.80 -9.72 10.96
C MET A 1 12.66 -8.91 10.39
N ASN A 2 12.27 -9.21 9.16
CA ASN A 2 11.10 -8.60 8.52
C ASN A 2 9.80 -9.36 8.86
N TYR A 3 8.63 -8.83 8.48
CA TYR A 3 7.33 -9.41 8.83
C TYR A 3 7.07 -10.74 8.11
N PHE A 4 7.57 -10.91 6.89
CA PHE A 4 7.46 -12.16 6.15
C PHE A 4 8.29 -13.26 6.82
N GLU A 5 9.53 -12.96 7.20
CA GLU A 5 10.38 -13.85 8.01
C GLU A 5 9.73 -14.22 9.35
N PHE A 6 9.16 -13.24 10.06
CA PHE A 6 8.50 -13.48 11.35
C PHE A 6 7.27 -14.40 11.24
N TYR A 7 6.57 -14.34 10.10
CA TYR A 7 5.42 -15.20 9.81
C TYR A 7 5.80 -16.51 9.10
N GLU A 8 7.08 -16.71 8.79
CA GLU A 8 7.58 -17.83 7.97
C GLU A 8 6.90 -17.89 6.59
N LEU A 9 6.66 -16.72 5.99
CA LEU A 9 6.04 -16.57 4.68
C LEU A 9 7.08 -16.10 3.66
N PRO A 10 6.96 -16.50 2.38
CA PRO A 10 7.74 -15.90 1.32
C PRO A 10 7.33 -14.44 1.12
N VAL A 11 8.27 -13.59 0.69
CA VAL A 11 7.95 -12.21 0.28
C VAL A 11 7.07 -12.24 -0.97
N THR A 12 5.82 -11.83 -0.83
CA THR A 12 4.80 -11.86 -1.89
C THR A 12 3.82 -10.70 -1.72
N PHE A 13 3.22 -10.26 -2.82
CA PHE A 13 2.11 -9.31 -2.75
C PHE A 13 0.77 -10.00 -2.49
N ASN A 14 0.62 -11.27 -2.88
CA ASN A 14 -0.61 -12.06 -2.75
C ASN A 14 -0.54 -12.97 -1.52
N VAL A 15 -0.61 -12.35 -0.35
CA VAL A 15 -0.55 -13.07 0.92
C VAL A 15 -1.85 -13.82 1.19
N ASP A 16 -1.77 -15.11 1.55
CA ASP A 16 -2.92 -15.90 2.01
C ASP A 16 -3.42 -15.37 3.37
N LYS A 17 -4.56 -14.67 3.34
CA LYS A 17 -5.19 -14.08 4.53
C LYS A 17 -5.60 -15.12 5.57
N ALA A 18 -5.97 -16.34 5.15
CA ALA A 18 -6.33 -17.39 6.08
C ALA A 18 -5.09 -17.92 6.81
N ALA A 19 -3.99 -18.12 6.10
CA ALA A 19 -2.70 -18.50 6.67
C ALA A 19 -2.18 -17.42 7.65
N VAL A 20 -2.24 -16.14 7.26
CA VAL A 20 -1.87 -15.00 8.10
C VAL A 20 -2.70 -14.96 9.38
N LYS A 21 -4.02 -15.10 9.27
CA LYS A 21 -4.92 -15.07 10.44
C LYS A 21 -4.62 -16.23 11.39
N LYS A 22 -4.36 -17.43 10.87
CA LYS A 22 -3.96 -18.59 11.68
C LYS A 22 -2.64 -18.32 12.42
N LYS A 23 -1.61 -17.87 11.70
CA LYS A 23 -0.30 -17.53 12.29
C LYS A 23 -0.42 -16.41 13.32
N PHE A 24 -1.22 -15.38 13.06
CA PHE A 24 -1.45 -14.28 14.00
C PHE A 24 -1.98 -14.79 15.35
N TYR A 25 -2.98 -15.68 15.36
CA TYR A 25 -3.50 -16.24 16.61
C TYR A 25 -2.49 -17.15 17.32
N GLU A 26 -1.76 -17.96 16.58
CA GLU A 26 -0.69 -18.81 17.11
C GLU A 26 0.38 -17.96 17.82
N LEU A 27 0.88 -16.92 17.15
CA LEU A 27 1.89 -16.01 17.67
C LEU A 27 1.34 -15.13 18.81
N SER A 28 0.08 -14.71 18.74
CA SER A 28 -0.57 -13.94 19.82
C SER A 28 -0.66 -14.75 21.11
N LYS A 29 -0.98 -16.04 21.02
CA LYS A 29 -0.99 -16.93 22.18
C LYS A 29 0.43 -17.18 22.69
N ARG A 30 1.40 -17.38 21.78
CA ARG A 30 2.79 -17.65 22.13
C ARG A 30 3.46 -16.47 22.85
N TYR A 31 3.15 -15.25 22.42
CA TYR A 31 3.76 -14.01 22.93
C TYR A 31 2.78 -13.16 23.77
N HIS A 32 1.76 -13.78 24.37
CA HIS A 32 0.87 -13.05 25.26
C HIS A 32 1.60 -12.65 26.54
N PRO A 33 1.71 -11.34 26.89
CA PRO A 33 2.47 -10.89 28.05
C PRO A 33 2.05 -11.55 29.37
N ASP A 34 0.75 -11.81 29.55
CA ASP A 34 0.21 -12.47 30.75
C ASP A 34 0.84 -13.82 31.08
N PHE A 35 1.34 -14.56 30.08
CA PHE A 35 2.01 -15.84 30.32
C PHE A 35 3.43 -15.70 30.87
N TYR A 36 4.00 -14.49 30.86
CA TYR A 36 5.40 -14.23 31.22
C TYR A 36 5.54 -13.24 32.38
N VAL A 37 4.46 -12.92 33.10
CA VAL A 37 4.46 -11.94 34.22
C VAL A 37 5.41 -12.30 35.37
N ASN A 38 5.76 -13.57 35.51
CA ASN A 38 6.68 -14.07 36.55
C ASN A 38 8.12 -14.27 36.04
N GLU A 39 8.38 -13.98 34.76
CA GLU A 39 9.72 -14.08 34.17
C GLU A 39 10.58 -12.84 34.48
N SER A 40 11.85 -12.86 34.09
CA SER A 40 12.73 -11.70 34.20
C SER A 40 12.19 -10.49 33.43
N GLN A 41 12.57 -9.28 33.87
CA GLN A 41 12.18 -8.04 33.17
C GLN A 41 12.62 -8.05 31.70
N ASP A 42 13.84 -8.52 31.42
CA ASP A 42 14.34 -8.66 30.05
C ASP A 42 13.43 -9.56 29.21
N LYS A 43 12.96 -10.67 29.79
CA LYS A 43 12.07 -11.59 29.09
C LYS A 43 10.69 -10.99 28.87
N GLN A 44 10.14 -10.28 29.85
CA GLN A 44 8.86 -9.58 29.70
C GLN A 44 8.93 -8.53 28.58
N GLN A 45 10.03 -7.78 28.51
CA GLN A 45 10.26 -6.78 27.48
C GLN A 45 10.38 -7.43 26.08
N GLU A 46 11.15 -8.52 25.96
CA GLU A 46 11.27 -9.28 24.71
C GLU A 46 9.89 -9.76 24.21
N ILE A 47 9.06 -10.31 25.10
CA ILE A 47 7.71 -10.79 24.77
C ILE A 47 6.80 -9.64 24.34
N LEU A 48 6.88 -8.49 25.01
CA LEU A 48 6.13 -7.29 24.63
C LEU A 48 6.51 -6.80 23.24
N GLU A 49 7.80 -6.81 22.90
CA GLU A 49 8.30 -6.45 21.57
C GLU A 49 7.80 -7.41 20.49
N LEU A 50 7.83 -8.72 20.76
CA LEU A 50 7.33 -9.74 19.83
C LEU A 50 5.81 -9.67 19.63
N SER A 51 5.06 -9.40 20.70
CA SER A 51 3.61 -9.16 20.62
C SER A 51 3.28 -7.93 19.77
N THR A 52 4.04 -6.85 19.99
CA THR A 52 3.92 -5.62 19.19
C THR A 52 4.27 -5.86 17.72
N LEU A 53 5.34 -6.62 17.45
CA LEU A 53 5.75 -7.01 16.12
C LEU A 53 4.65 -7.80 15.41
N ASN A 54 4.03 -8.77 16.08
CA ASN A 54 2.93 -9.57 15.56
C ASN A 54 1.72 -8.71 15.16
N ASN A 55 1.33 -7.77 16.02
CA ASN A 55 0.23 -6.85 15.72
C ASN A 55 0.53 -5.98 14.50
N LYS A 56 1.76 -5.43 14.40
CA LYS A 56 2.17 -4.60 13.25
C LYS A 56 2.21 -5.41 11.95
N ALA A 57 2.80 -6.60 11.97
CA ALA A 57 2.84 -7.50 10.82
C ALA A 57 1.43 -7.88 10.35
N TYR A 58 0.54 -8.25 11.27
CA TYR A 58 -0.86 -8.56 10.96
C TYR A 58 -1.59 -7.37 10.33
N GLN A 59 -1.40 -6.15 10.86
CA GLN A 59 -1.99 -4.94 10.29
C GLN A 59 -1.50 -4.68 8.86
N VAL A 60 -0.23 -4.94 8.57
CA VAL A 60 0.31 -4.84 7.20
C VAL A 60 -0.34 -5.89 6.31
N PHE A 61 -0.32 -7.16 6.69
CA PHE A 61 -0.86 -8.25 5.87
C PHE A 61 -2.39 -8.23 5.69
N SER A 62 -3.10 -7.43 6.49
CA SER A 62 -4.56 -7.27 6.35
C SER A 62 -4.97 -6.36 5.19
N ASP A 63 -4.05 -5.55 4.66
CA ASP A 63 -4.32 -4.49 3.69
C ASP A 63 -3.35 -4.57 2.49
N ALA A 64 -3.89 -4.68 1.28
CA ALA A 64 -3.10 -4.82 0.05
C ALA A 64 -2.21 -3.60 -0.23
N GLU A 65 -2.63 -2.39 0.15
CA GLU A 65 -1.84 -1.17 0.00
C GLU A 65 -0.66 -1.17 0.98
N LYS A 66 -0.90 -1.61 2.23
CA LYS A 66 0.16 -1.73 3.23
C LYS A 66 1.18 -2.80 2.86
N ILE A 67 0.73 -3.95 2.33
CA ILE A 67 1.63 -4.96 1.77
C ILE A 67 2.48 -4.34 0.66
N THR A 68 1.84 -3.59 -0.26
CA THR A 68 2.55 -2.98 -1.39
C THR A 68 3.65 -2.04 -0.92
N HIS A 69 3.30 -1.11 -0.03
CA HIS A 69 4.25 -0.21 0.62
C HIS A 69 5.38 -0.99 1.31
N TYR A 70 5.03 -2.00 2.12
CA TYR A 70 6.01 -2.75 2.90
C TYR A 70 7.00 -3.52 2.02
N VAL A 71 6.53 -4.18 0.95
CA VAL A 71 7.40 -4.89 0.02
C VAL A 71 8.35 -3.93 -0.69
N LEU A 72 7.88 -2.76 -1.12
CA LEU A 72 8.74 -1.72 -1.71
C LEU A 72 9.78 -1.22 -0.70
N GLN A 73 9.38 -1.00 0.55
CA GLN A 73 10.28 -0.56 1.62
C GLN A 73 11.35 -1.62 1.94
N LEU A 74 10.98 -2.91 1.96
CA LEU A 74 11.93 -4.01 2.16
C LEU A 74 13.00 -4.12 1.07
N ASN A 75 12.73 -3.56 -0.11
CA ASN A 75 13.67 -3.55 -1.23
C ASN A 75 14.39 -2.20 -1.39
N ASP A 76 14.34 -1.33 -0.35
CA ASP A 76 14.93 0.01 -0.35
C ASP A 76 14.44 0.90 -1.52
N LEU A 77 13.24 0.62 -2.02
CA LEU A 77 12.67 1.34 -3.16
C LEU A 77 11.84 2.55 -2.77
N ILE A 78 11.42 2.65 -1.51
CA ILE A 78 10.71 3.84 -1.01
C ILE A 78 11.35 4.30 0.27
N ALA A 79 11.57 5.62 0.37
CA ALA A 79 12.02 6.26 1.59
C ALA A 79 10.95 7.23 2.11
N GLU A 80 10.91 7.40 3.43
CA GLU A 80 10.04 8.38 4.06
C GLU A 80 10.41 9.79 3.59
N GLY A 81 9.44 10.55 3.08
CA GLY A 81 9.67 11.88 2.52
C GLY A 81 10.27 11.92 1.11
N GLU A 82 10.43 10.78 0.43
CA GLU A 82 10.89 10.75 -0.96
C GLU A 82 9.97 11.55 -1.89
N LYS A 83 10.55 12.51 -2.61
CA LYS A 83 9.88 13.22 -3.71
C LYS A 83 10.08 12.45 -5.00
N TYR A 84 9.22 11.46 -5.24
CA TYR A 84 9.21 10.73 -6.49
C TYR A 84 8.75 11.63 -7.64
N GLN A 85 9.53 11.67 -8.72
CA GLN A 85 9.17 12.37 -9.93
C GLN A 85 8.27 11.47 -10.79
N LEU A 86 7.01 11.88 -10.93
CA LEU A 86 6.06 11.17 -11.78
C LEU A 86 6.45 11.31 -13.26
N PRO A 87 6.17 10.29 -14.09
CA PRO A 87 6.45 10.33 -15.52
C PRO A 87 5.73 11.48 -16.22
N GLN A 88 6.42 12.10 -17.19
CA GLN A 88 5.91 13.27 -17.89
C GLN A 88 4.59 12.99 -18.61
N GLU A 89 4.46 11.84 -19.26
CA GLU A 89 3.22 11.41 -19.94
C GLU A 89 2.03 11.41 -18.98
N PHE A 90 2.20 10.82 -17.79
CA PHE A 90 1.17 10.84 -16.77
C PHE A 90 0.86 12.26 -16.30
N LEU A 91 1.86 13.12 -16.09
CA LEU A 91 1.63 14.50 -15.68
C LEU A 91 0.88 15.33 -16.74
N MET A 92 1.10 15.04 -18.03
CA MET A 92 0.34 15.67 -19.11
C MET A 92 -1.13 15.25 -19.07
N ASP A 93 -1.43 13.95 -18.91
CA ASP A 93 -2.81 13.47 -18.76
C ASP A 93 -3.50 14.09 -17.54
N MET A 94 -2.75 14.30 -16.46
CA MET A 94 -3.28 14.92 -15.23
C MET A 94 -3.45 16.43 -15.32
N MET A 95 -2.85 17.09 -16.32
CA MET A 95 -2.98 18.53 -16.50
C MET A 95 -4.43 18.91 -16.82
N ASP A 96 -5.08 18.17 -17.72
CA ASP A 96 -6.46 18.39 -18.13
C ASP A 96 -7.43 18.21 -16.94
N ILE A 97 -7.17 17.20 -16.09
CA ILE A 97 -7.98 16.96 -14.89
C ILE A 97 -7.78 18.08 -13.86
N ASN A 98 -6.55 18.56 -13.69
CA ASN A 98 -6.26 19.68 -12.79
C ASN A 98 -6.90 21.00 -13.29
N GLU A 99 -6.98 21.21 -14.59
CA GLU A 99 -7.69 22.35 -15.18
C GLU A 99 -9.19 22.29 -14.85
N GLN A 100 -9.82 21.14 -15.06
CA GLN A 100 -11.21 20.90 -14.66
C GLN A 100 -11.42 21.15 -13.15
N LEU A 101 -10.49 20.70 -12.30
CA LEU A 101 -10.55 20.97 -10.85
C LEU A 101 -10.51 22.47 -10.52
N MET A 102 -9.67 23.24 -11.22
CA MET A 102 -9.60 24.69 -11.02
C MET A 102 -10.90 25.38 -11.42
N GLU A 103 -11.56 24.94 -12.50
CA GLU A 103 -12.88 25.47 -12.88
C GLU A 103 -13.94 25.16 -11.81
N LEU A 104 -13.93 23.94 -11.27
CA LEU A 104 -14.83 23.49 -10.19
C LEU A 104 -14.65 24.25 -8.88
N GLU A 105 -13.49 24.90 -8.66
CA GLU A 105 -13.30 25.78 -7.50
C GLU A 105 -14.17 27.03 -7.57
N PHE A 106 -14.47 27.51 -8.78
CA PHE A 106 -15.28 28.70 -9.02
C PHE A 106 -16.75 28.35 -9.26
N ASP A 107 -17.02 27.27 -10.01
CA ASP A 107 -18.38 26.81 -10.32
C ASP A 107 -18.50 25.29 -10.16
N ALA A 108 -19.07 24.87 -9.03
CA ALA A 108 -19.20 23.46 -8.66
C ALA A 108 -20.41 22.83 -9.36
N ASP A 109 -20.34 22.66 -10.68
CA ASP A 109 -21.36 21.95 -11.46
C ASP A 109 -21.30 20.44 -11.18
N PRO A 110 -22.39 19.82 -10.67
CA PRO A 110 -22.46 18.38 -10.45
C PRO A 110 -22.15 17.53 -11.69
N VAL A 111 -22.49 18.02 -12.89
CA VAL A 111 -22.21 17.30 -14.15
C VAL A 111 -20.71 17.26 -14.43
N ALA A 112 -20.03 18.40 -14.28
CA ALA A 112 -18.58 18.49 -14.42
C ALA A 112 -17.83 17.67 -13.36
N ILE A 113 -18.28 17.69 -12.09
CA ILE A 113 -17.72 16.85 -11.02
C ILE A 113 -17.84 15.37 -11.37
N ALA A 114 -19.01 14.92 -11.83
CA ALA A 114 -19.23 13.52 -12.20
C ALA A 114 -18.34 13.10 -13.38
N LYS A 115 -18.16 13.98 -14.38
CA LYS A 115 -17.28 13.75 -15.53
C LYS A 115 -15.82 13.59 -15.08
N ALA A 116 -15.28 14.54 -14.33
CA ALA A 116 -13.91 14.50 -13.83
C ALA A 116 -13.67 13.28 -12.93
N THR A 117 -14.65 12.92 -12.09
CA THR A 117 -14.59 11.70 -11.26
C THR A 117 -14.49 10.45 -12.14
N GLY A 118 -15.32 10.36 -13.20
CA GLY A 118 -15.29 9.24 -14.13
C GLY A 118 -13.97 9.10 -14.88
N GLU A 119 -13.35 10.21 -15.29
CA GLU A 119 -12.02 10.22 -15.92
C GLU A 119 -10.95 9.69 -14.95
N VAL A 120 -10.93 10.18 -13.71
CA VAL A 120 -9.99 9.73 -12.67
C VAL A 120 -10.19 8.25 -12.33
N ASP A 121 -11.44 7.78 -12.28
CA ASP A 121 -11.77 6.37 -12.03
C ASP A 121 -11.27 5.45 -13.15
N GLN A 122 -11.29 5.90 -14.41
CA GLN A 122 -10.73 5.15 -15.54
C GLN A 122 -9.21 5.01 -15.40
N PHE A 123 -8.50 6.10 -15.09
CA PHE A 123 -7.06 6.04 -14.83
C PHE A 123 -6.71 5.14 -13.64
N GLU A 124 -7.47 5.23 -12.55
CA GLU A 124 -7.23 4.36 -11.38
C GLU A 124 -7.46 2.89 -11.74
N THR A 125 -8.54 2.58 -12.46
CA THR A 125 -8.85 1.20 -12.87
C THR A 125 -7.72 0.62 -13.73
N ALA A 126 -7.19 1.39 -14.68
CA ALA A 126 -6.05 0.97 -15.51
C ALA A 126 -4.80 0.70 -14.66
N ILE A 127 -4.45 1.63 -13.77
CA ILE A 127 -3.28 1.50 -12.87
C ILE A 127 -3.43 0.29 -11.95
N VAL A 128 -4.61 0.09 -11.34
CA VAL A 128 -4.86 -1.05 -10.45
C VAL A 128 -4.78 -2.37 -11.21
N GLY A 129 -5.32 -2.43 -12.43
CA GLY A 129 -5.23 -3.60 -13.30
C GLY A 129 -3.78 -3.95 -13.65
N GLU A 130 -3.00 -2.97 -14.11
CA GLU A 130 -1.58 -3.16 -14.42
C GLU A 130 -0.77 -3.58 -13.19
N MET A 131 -1.00 -2.91 -12.06
CA MET A 131 -0.33 -3.23 -10.79
C MET A 131 -0.66 -4.66 -10.33
N SER A 132 -1.90 -5.12 -10.50
CA SER A 132 -2.31 -6.49 -10.17
C SER A 132 -1.54 -7.52 -11.00
N ASN A 133 -1.41 -7.28 -12.32
CA ASN A 133 -0.66 -8.16 -13.22
C ASN A 133 0.84 -8.20 -12.85
N LEU A 134 1.42 -7.05 -12.51
CA LEU A 134 2.83 -6.97 -12.06
C LEU A 134 3.04 -7.69 -10.73
N LYS A 135 2.11 -7.57 -9.78
CA LYS A 135 2.15 -8.29 -8.50
C LYS A 135 2.12 -9.80 -8.70
N GLN A 136 1.25 -10.30 -9.58
CA GLN A 136 1.22 -11.73 -9.93
C GLN A 136 2.50 -12.19 -10.64
N SER A 137 3.05 -11.35 -11.52
CA SER A 137 4.32 -11.63 -12.19
C SER A 137 5.47 -11.69 -11.19
N PHE A 138 5.49 -10.79 -10.19
CA PHE A 138 6.50 -10.79 -9.14
C PHE A 138 6.54 -12.11 -8.36
N ASP A 139 5.36 -12.66 -8.03
CA ASP A 139 5.25 -13.89 -7.24
C ASP A 139 5.75 -15.14 -7.99
N THR A 140 5.83 -15.09 -9.33
CA THR A 140 6.30 -16.20 -10.18
C THR A 140 7.66 -15.95 -10.84
N ALA A 141 8.17 -14.71 -10.77
CA ALA A 141 9.41 -14.30 -11.40
C ALA A 141 10.65 -14.84 -10.69
N GLY A 142 11.72 -15.06 -11.47
CA GLY A 142 13.06 -15.27 -10.94
C GLY A 142 13.64 -13.97 -10.35
N ASP A 143 14.67 -14.09 -9.50
CA ASP A 143 15.22 -12.95 -8.76
C ASP A 143 15.79 -11.83 -9.65
N ALA A 144 16.29 -12.17 -10.84
CA ALA A 144 16.80 -11.19 -11.81
C ALA A 144 15.70 -10.21 -12.30
N ASP A 145 14.46 -10.68 -12.43
CA ASP A 145 13.36 -9.89 -12.97
C ASP A 145 12.61 -9.11 -11.90
N LYS A 146 12.61 -9.61 -10.65
CA LYS A 146 11.89 -9.00 -9.51
C LYS A 146 12.20 -7.52 -9.33
N LYS A 147 13.45 -7.11 -9.44
CA LYS A 147 13.83 -5.69 -9.28
C LYS A 147 13.16 -4.80 -10.34
N SER A 148 13.12 -5.25 -11.59
CA SER A 148 12.48 -4.48 -12.68
C SER A 148 10.96 -4.36 -12.48
N ILE A 149 10.32 -5.44 -12.00
CA ILE A 149 8.90 -5.47 -11.68
C ILE A 149 8.60 -4.52 -10.53
N LEU A 150 9.40 -4.54 -9.47
CA LEU A 150 9.23 -3.66 -8.32
C LEU A 150 9.36 -2.17 -8.68
N LEU A 151 10.25 -1.81 -9.61
CA LEU A 151 10.37 -0.43 -10.10
C LEU A 151 9.10 0.04 -10.81
N LYS A 152 8.46 -0.83 -11.60
CA LYS A 152 7.16 -0.54 -12.23
C LYS A 152 6.05 -0.44 -11.19
N ILE A 153 6.01 -1.34 -10.22
CA ILE A 153 5.04 -1.28 -9.11
C ILE A 153 5.23 0.02 -8.31
N LYS A 154 6.47 0.46 -8.06
CA LYS A 154 6.77 1.74 -7.40
C LYS A 154 6.14 2.91 -8.16
N ASP A 155 6.38 3.00 -9.47
CA ASP A 155 5.82 4.06 -10.32
C ASP A 155 4.28 4.09 -10.23
N LEU A 156 3.63 2.95 -10.47
CA LEU A 156 2.17 2.83 -10.38
C LEU A 156 1.64 3.18 -8.98
N TRP A 157 2.37 2.84 -7.93
CA TRP A 157 2.00 3.19 -6.56
C TRP A 157 2.01 4.70 -6.31
N TYR A 158 3.01 5.43 -6.83
CA TYR A 158 3.04 6.90 -6.76
C TYR A 158 1.95 7.54 -7.61
N ARG A 159 1.69 7.03 -8.82
CA ARG A 159 0.58 7.50 -9.68
C ARG A 159 -0.77 7.31 -8.98
N LYS A 160 -1.00 6.15 -8.36
CA LYS A 160 -2.20 5.89 -7.56
C LYS A 160 -2.34 6.88 -6.40
N LYS A 161 -1.26 7.16 -5.66
CA LYS A 161 -1.28 8.18 -4.58
C LYS A 161 -1.59 9.58 -5.10
N TYR A 162 -1.15 9.91 -6.30
CA TYR A 162 -1.48 11.18 -6.94
C TYR A 162 -2.99 11.25 -7.26
N LEU A 163 -3.55 10.20 -7.88
CA LEU A 163 -4.98 10.13 -8.16
C LEU A 163 -5.84 10.20 -6.89
N LEU A 164 -5.40 9.58 -5.78
CA LEU A 164 -6.11 9.67 -4.51
C LEU A 164 -6.26 11.13 -4.02
N ARG A 165 -5.23 11.96 -4.21
CA ARG A 165 -5.30 13.40 -3.85
C ARG A 165 -6.27 14.18 -4.73
N ILE A 166 -6.34 13.83 -6.02
CA ILE A 166 -7.32 14.39 -6.95
C ILE A 166 -8.73 13.99 -6.52
N LYS A 167 -8.97 12.71 -6.21
CA LYS A 167 -10.25 12.21 -5.70
C LYS A 167 -10.67 12.89 -4.41
N ASP A 168 -9.74 13.06 -3.47
CA ASP A 168 -10.01 13.79 -2.22
C ASP A 168 -10.44 15.24 -2.50
N SER A 169 -9.88 15.87 -3.55
CA SER A 169 -10.26 17.21 -3.97
C SER A 169 -11.66 17.22 -4.61
N LEU A 170 -11.95 16.28 -5.51
CA LEU A 170 -13.29 16.10 -6.11
C LEU A 170 -14.38 15.86 -5.05
N ASN A 171 -14.11 15.00 -4.06
CA ASN A 171 -15.04 14.71 -2.98
C ASN A 171 -15.37 15.95 -2.13
N ARG A 172 -14.43 16.88 -1.99
CA ARG A 172 -14.69 18.16 -1.29
C ARG A 172 -15.64 19.05 -2.08
N PHE A 173 -15.58 19.05 -3.41
CA PHE A 173 -16.55 19.78 -4.24
C PHE A 173 -17.93 19.12 -4.23
N ALA A 174 -17.99 17.79 -4.31
CA ALA A 174 -19.24 17.03 -4.27
C ALA A 174 -20.00 17.15 -2.93
N SER A 175 -19.30 17.52 -1.85
CA SER A 175 -19.88 17.67 -0.51
C SER A 175 -20.29 19.12 -0.17
N ARG A 176 -20.07 20.08 -1.08
CA ARG A 176 -20.50 21.49 -0.93
C ARG A 176 -21.95 21.65 -1.36
#